data_AF-A0A9Q0ZUQ0-F1
#
_entry.id   AF-A0A9Q0ZUQ0-F1
#
_cell.length_a   1.000
_cell.length_b   1.000
_cell.length_c   1.000
_cell.angle_alpha   90.00
_cell.angle_beta   90.00
_cell.angle_gamma   90.00
#
_symmetry.space_group_name_H-M   'P 1'
#
loop_
_entity.id
_entity.type
_entity.pdbx_description
1 polymer ?
#
loop_
_entity_poly.entity_id
_entity_poly.type
_entity_poly.pdbx_seq_one_letter_code
_entity_poly.pdbx_strand_id
1 'polypeptide(L)'
;MKQRKSHGPHGNKPFIILTCKVPKAKDLRKREPKLEFDYKLPELGNGVSEGTVFIDGKTSIGKIDEDFICATLDWWPPEKCDYGTCSWDHASLINLDLNNNILLNAIKAFSPLKIRLGGTLQDKVIYDTEDNKQPCLQFVKNTSEMFGFTQGCLPMYRWDELNAFSKEIWG
;
A
#
# COMPACT_ATOMS: atom_id res chain seq x y z
N MET A 1 8.78 3.53 -20.21
CA MET A 1 9.11 2.44 -19.27
C MET A 1 10.63 2.39 -19.08
N LYS A 2 11.15 2.74 -17.90
CA LYS A 2 12.57 2.52 -17.57
C LYS A 2 12.62 1.72 -16.28
N GLN A 3 13.01 0.45 -16.39
CA GLN A 3 13.38 -0.36 -15.24
C GLN A 3 14.74 0.13 -14.73
N ARG A 4 14.86 0.41 -13.43
CA ARG A 4 16.16 0.56 -12.77
C ARG A 4 16.27 -0.52 -11.70
N LYS A 5 17.27 -1.40 -11.87
CA LYS A 5 17.71 -2.31 -10.83
C LYS A 5 18.63 -1.55 -9.87
N SER A 6 18.29 -1.48 -8.59
CA SER A 6 19.22 -1.09 -7.53
C SER A 6 19.66 -2.34 -6.77
N HIS A 7 20.96 -2.56 -6.65
CA HIS A 7 21.54 -3.68 -5.89
C HIS A 7 21.80 -3.22 -4.45
N GLY A 8 21.16 -3.86 -3.48
CA GLY A 8 21.50 -3.75 -2.06
C GLY A 8 22.55 -4.79 -1.66
N PRO A 9 23.38 -4.53 -0.64
CA PRO A 9 24.34 -5.49 -0.14
C PRO A 9 23.59 -6.46 0.79
N HIS A 10 23.17 -7.60 0.25
CA HIS A 10 22.77 -8.88 0.88
C HIS A 10 21.55 -9.49 0.16
N GLY A 11 21.77 -10.66 -0.44
CA GLY A 11 20.74 -11.69 -0.68
C GLY A 11 19.54 -11.31 -1.57
N ASN A 12 19.67 -11.62 -2.86
CA ASN A 12 18.67 -11.51 -3.94
C ASN A 12 17.18 -11.67 -3.53
N LYS A 13 16.46 -10.54 -3.46
CA LYS A 13 15.05 -10.43 -3.91
C LYS A 13 14.93 -9.13 -4.73
N PRO A 14 14.39 -9.16 -5.96
CA PRO A 14 14.24 -7.95 -6.77
C PRO A 14 13.16 -7.04 -6.18
N PHE A 15 13.55 -5.82 -5.79
CA PHE A 15 12.60 -4.75 -5.45
C PHE A 15 12.25 -4.01 -6.75
N ILE A 16 11.01 -4.16 -7.23
CA ILE A 16 10.53 -3.46 -8.43
C ILE A 16 9.80 -2.20 -7.97
N ILE A 17 10.39 -1.04 -8.24
CA ILE A 17 9.75 0.27 -8.07
C ILE A 17 9.48 0.82 -9.47
N LEU A 18 8.21 0.98 -9.84
CA LEU A 18 7.80 1.65 -11.07
C LEU A 18 7.47 3.10 -10.75
N THR A 19 8.20 4.05 -11.35
CA THR A 19 7.87 5.48 -11.31
C THR A 19 7.73 6.05 -12.71
N CYS A 20 6.69 6.85 -12.92
CA CYS A 20 6.49 7.66 -14.12
C CYS A 20 6.89 9.12 -13.85
N LYS A 21 7.21 9.85 -14.92
CA LYS A 21 7.81 11.20 -14.87
C LYS A 21 6.83 12.21 -15.45
N VAL A 22 6.39 13.17 -14.65
CA VAL A 22 5.44 14.24 -15.05
C VAL A 22 6.12 15.62 -14.98
N PRO A 23 5.67 16.63 -15.77
CA PRO A 23 6.46 17.82 -16.08
C PRO A 23 6.57 18.81 -14.91
N LYS A 24 7.61 19.64 -14.95
CA LYS A 24 7.85 20.72 -13.97
C LYS A 24 6.80 21.83 -14.08
N ALA A 25 6.20 22.19 -12.94
CA ALA A 25 5.39 23.39 -12.79
C ALA A 25 6.25 24.68 -12.94
N LYS A 26 5.70 25.70 -13.60
CA LYS A 26 6.35 27.00 -13.82
C LYS A 26 6.04 28.00 -12.69
N ASP A 27 7.04 28.84 -12.45
CA ASP A 27 7.19 29.88 -11.42
C ASP A 27 6.05 30.92 -11.40
N LEU A 28 5.41 31.09 -10.23
CA LEU A 28 4.42 32.14 -9.95
C LEU A 28 4.96 33.08 -8.86
N ARG A 29 5.75 34.08 -9.26
CA ARG A 29 6.17 35.19 -8.39
C ARG A 29 5.31 36.43 -8.65
N LYS A 30 4.45 36.80 -7.68
CA LYS A 30 4.19 38.18 -7.20
C LYS A 30 3.03 38.24 -6.16
N ARG A 31 3.38 38.80 -4.98
CA ARG A 31 2.53 39.31 -3.87
C ARG A 31 2.01 38.29 -2.83
N GLU A 32 1.91 38.78 -1.59
CA GLU A 32 1.95 38.07 -0.30
C GLU A 32 0.95 36.90 -0.13
N PRO A 33 1.41 35.64 -0.05
CA PRO A 33 0.52 34.50 0.14
C PRO A 33 0.51 34.07 1.61
N LYS A 34 0.18 34.97 2.54
CA LYS A 34 -0.17 34.56 3.90
C LYS A 34 -1.69 34.62 4.01
N LEU A 35 -2.34 33.46 3.90
CA LEU A 35 -3.79 33.37 4.13
C LEU A 35 -4.01 33.13 5.63
N GLU A 36 -5.01 33.82 6.19
CA GLU A 36 -5.38 33.73 7.59
C GLU A 36 -6.86 33.35 7.66
N PHE A 37 -7.17 32.32 8.44
CA PHE A 37 -8.52 31.78 8.60
C PHE A 37 -8.84 31.63 10.08
N ASP A 38 -9.83 32.38 10.55
CA ASP A 38 -10.39 32.19 11.88
C ASP A 38 -11.48 31.11 11.83
N TYR A 39 -11.48 30.21 12.80
CA TYR A 39 -12.50 29.18 12.95
C TYR A 39 -13.03 29.14 14.38
N LYS A 40 -14.27 28.69 14.50
CA LYS A 40 -14.93 28.41 15.77
C LYS A 40 -15.47 27.00 15.72
N LEU A 41 -15.00 26.13 16.61
CA LEU A 41 -15.50 24.77 16.75
C LEU A 41 -16.44 24.69 17.95
N PRO A 42 -17.63 24.09 17.80
CA PRO A 42 -18.48 23.80 18.94
C PRO A 42 -17.82 22.71 19.80
N GLU A 43 -17.74 22.94 21.10
CA GLU A 43 -17.29 21.91 22.05
C GLU A 43 -18.47 21.04 22.51
N LEU A 44 -18.17 19.88 23.11
CA LEU A 44 -19.20 19.05 23.73
C LEU A 44 -19.70 19.74 25.02
N GLY A 45 -20.66 20.66 24.87
CA GLY A 45 -21.20 21.55 25.92
C GLY A 45 -21.54 22.93 25.34
N ASN A 46 -21.93 23.90 26.18
CA ASN A 46 -22.15 25.30 25.75
C ASN A 46 -20.82 26.07 25.54
N GLY A 47 -19.72 25.37 25.27
CA GLY A 47 -18.40 25.96 25.00
C GLY A 47 -18.18 26.12 23.49
N VAL A 48 -17.50 27.19 23.11
CA VAL A 48 -17.02 27.41 21.74
C VAL A 48 -15.52 27.65 21.83
N SER A 49 -14.72 26.83 21.15
CA SER A 49 -13.29 27.06 21.00
C SER A 49 -13.03 27.83 19.71
N GLU A 50 -12.21 28.87 19.81
CA GLU A 50 -11.83 29.71 18.69
C GLU A 50 -10.34 29.57 18.39
N GLY A 51 -9.95 29.65 17.13
CA GLY A 51 -8.56 29.57 16.71
C GLY A 51 -8.31 30.19 15.34
N THR A 52 -7.04 30.45 15.03
CA THR A 52 -6.60 31.07 13.78
C THR A 52 -5.59 30.18 13.08
N VAL A 53 -5.78 29.93 11.79
CA VAL A 53 -4.86 29.18 10.92
C VAL A 53 -4.16 30.14 9.96
N PHE A 54 -2.84 30.05 9.90
CA PHE A 54 -2.02 30.78 8.94
C PHE A 54 -1.45 29.82 7.88
N ILE A 55 -1.67 30.12 6.60
CA ILE A 55 -1.09 29.38 5.47
C ILE A 55 -0.01 30.25 4.82
N ASP A 56 1.25 29.82 4.90
CA ASP A 56 2.37 30.43 4.17
C ASP A 56 2.56 29.73 2.82
N GLY A 57 2.13 30.39 1.75
CA GLY A 57 2.32 29.92 0.38
C GLY A 57 3.62 30.40 -0.28
N LYS A 58 4.53 31.08 0.43
CA LYS A 58 5.77 31.64 -0.17
C LYS A 58 6.80 30.55 -0.44
N THR A 59 6.84 29.51 0.38
CA THR A 59 7.85 28.45 0.29
C THR A 59 7.21 27.08 0.48
N SER A 60 7.60 26.12 -0.35
CA SER A 60 7.27 24.71 -0.12
C SER A 60 8.26 24.11 0.87
N ILE A 61 7.78 23.49 1.95
CA ILE A 61 8.63 22.72 2.88
C ILE A 61 9.00 21.33 2.35
N GLY A 62 8.30 20.88 1.31
CA GLY A 62 8.51 19.59 0.68
C GLY A 62 7.67 19.44 -0.58
N LYS A 63 7.97 18.40 -1.34
CA LYS A 63 7.18 17.97 -2.49
C LYS A 63 6.76 16.53 -2.26
N ILE A 64 5.47 16.26 -2.34
CA ILE A 64 4.94 14.90 -2.32
C ILE A 64 5.06 14.26 -3.71
N ASP A 65 5.17 12.93 -3.72
CA ASP A 65 5.08 12.17 -4.98
C ASP A 65 3.64 12.20 -5.51
N GLU A 66 3.45 11.90 -6.78
CA GLU A 66 2.12 11.97 -7.41
C GLU A 66 1.19 10.90 -6.87
N ASP A 67 1.76 9.76 -6.52
CA ASP A 67 1.16 8.60 -5.88
C ASP A 67 1.41 8.61 -4.36
N PHE A 68 1.28 9.79 -3.75
CA PHE A 68 1.44 9.98 -2.31
C PHE A 68 0.52 9.08 -1.49
N ILE A 69 -0.70 8.83 -1.98
CA ILE A 69 -1.63 7.91 -1.34
C ILE A 69 -1.15 6.49 -1.61
N CYS A 70 -1.07 5.69 -0.53
CA CYS A 70 -0.61 4.32 -0.59
C CYS A 70 -1.54 3.40 0.19
N ALA A 71 -1.64 2.14 -0.24
CA ALA A 71 -2.31 1.07 0.47
C ALA A 71 -1.40 -0.16 0.58
N THR A 72 -1.72 -1.10 1.47
CA THR A 72 -1.01 -2.37 1.61
C THR A 72 -1.96 -3.54 1.47
N LEU A 73 -1.55 -4.58 0.74
CA LEU A 73 -2.16 -5.91 0.77
C LEU A 73 -1.22 -6.85 1.53
N ASP A 74 -1.72 -7.43 2.61
CA ASP A 74 -0.94 -8.28 3.52
C ASP A 74 -1.04 -9.78 3.16
N TRP A 75 -0.15 -10.58 3.72
CA TRP A 75 0.02 -12.01 3.49
C TRP A 75 -0.72 -12.88 4.53
N TRP A 76 -1.31 -12.28 5.56
CA TRP A 76 -1.98 -13.04 6.63
C TRP A 76 -3.11 -13.91 6.09
N PRO A 77 -3.13 -15.21 6.41
CA PRO A 77 -4.18 -16.10 5.96
C PRO A 77 -5.45 -15.95 6.82
N PRO A 78 -6.61 -16.47 6.38
CA PRO A 78 -7.89 -16.34 7.08
C PRO A 78 -7.87 -16.81 8.55
N GLU A 79 -7.02 -17.78 8.86
CA GLU A 79 -6.87 -18.37 10.20
C GLU A 79 -6.15 -17.44 11.19
N LYS A 80 -5.62 -16.31 10.71
CA LYS A 80 -5.03 -15.30 11.57
C LYS A 80 -6.13 -14.55 12.32
N CYS A 81 -6.17 -14.78 13.63
CA CYS A 81 -7.04 -14.06 14.55
C CYS A 81 -6.22 -13.25 15.56
N ASP A 82 -6.71 -12.06 15.90
CA ASP A 82 -6.18 -11.15 16.90
C ASP A 82 -7.26 -10.87 17.93
N TYR A 83 -6.96 -11.11 19.21
CA TYR A 83 -7.88 -10.83 20.32
C TYR A 83 -9.29 -11.44 20.12
N GLY A 84 -9.37 -12.63 19.50
CA GLY A 84 -10.63 -13.32 19.23
C GLY A 84 -11.34 -12.89 17.93
N THR A 85 -10.77 -11.97 17.14
CA THR A 85 -11.33 -11.52 15.86
C THR A 85 -10.44 -11.96 14.69
N CYS A 86 -11.02 -12.58 13.66
CA CYS A 86 -10.30 -13.05 12.47
C CYS A 86 -10.60 -12.13 11.29
N SER A 87 -9.95 -10.97 11.27
CA SER A 87 -10.28 -9.89 10.33
C SER A 87 -9.80 -10.13 8.89
N TRP A 88 -8.96 -11.13 8.68
CA TRP A 88 -8.25 -11.31 7.41
C TRP A 88 -9.08 -12.00 6.33
N ASP A 89 -9.97 -12.93 6.69
CA ASP A 89 -10.92 -13.61 5.80
C ASP A 89 -10.53 -13.57 4.29
N HIS A 90 -11.26 -12.84 3.44
CA HIS A 90 -10.94 -12.63 2.01
C HIS A 90 -10.27 -11.27 1.72
N ALA A 91 -9.50 -10.73 2.67
CA ALA A 91 -8.86 -9.42 2.59
C ALA A 91 -7.34 -9.50 2.34
N SER A 92 -6.80 -10.71 2.23
CA SER A 92 -5.35 -10.93 2.08
C SER A 92 -4.93 -11.04 0.61
N LEU A 93 -3.66 -10.74 0.32
CA LEU A 93 -3.07 -10.89 -1.01
C LEU A 93 -3.33 -12.28 -1.61
N ILE A 94 -3.34 -13.33 -0.78
CA ILE A 94 -3.43 -14.72 -1.23
C ILE A 94 -4.85 -15.11 -1.68
N ASN A 95 -5.90 -14.41 -1.26
CA ASN A 95 -7.29 -14.82 -1.52
C ASN A 95 -8.30 -13.67 -1.76
N LEU A 96 -7.85 -12.42 -1.79
CA LEU A 96 -8.70 -11.26 -2.10
C LEU A 96 -9.34 -11.42 -3.48
N ASP A 97 -10.64 -11.16 -3.55
CA ASP A 97 -11.38 -11.10 -4.82
C ASP A 97 -11.00 -9.82 -5.60
N LEU A 98 -10.13 -9.99 -6.60
CA LEU A 98 -9.63 -8.92 -7.45
C LEU A 98 -10.67 -8.46 -8.49
N ASN A 99 -11.76 -9.20 -8.69
CA ASN A 99 -12.85 -8.82 -9.60
C ASN A 99 -13.94 -8.01 -8.88
N ASN A 100 -13.75 -7.71 -7.59
CA ASN A 100 -14.72 -6.97 -6.81
C ASN A 100 -14.83 -5.51 -7.28
N ASN A 101 -16.01 -5.13 -7.78
CA ASN A 101 -16.26 -3.77 -8.29
C ASN A 101 -16.08 -2.66 -7.24
N ILE A 102 -16.32 -2.95 -5.95
CA ILE A 102 -16.12 -1.98 -4.87
C ILE A 102 -14.61 -1.71 -4.70
N LEU A 103 -13.80 -2.77 -4.70
CA LEU A 103 -12.34 -2.66 -4.64
C LEU A 103 -11.79 -1.88 -5.84
N LEU A 104 -12.23 -2.24 -7.06
CA LEU A 104 -11.82 -1.57 -8.29
C LEU A 104 -12.16 -0.08 -8.28
N ASN A 105 -13.38 0.28 -7.89
CA ASN A 105 -13.81 1.67 -7.80
C ASN A 105 -13.05 2.46 -6.73
N ALA A 106 -12.77 1.83 -5.59
CA ALA A 106 -11.97 2.46 -4.54
C ALA A 106 -10.56 2.78 -5.04
N ILE A 107 -9.88 1.82 -5.67
CA ILE A 107 -8.53 2.06 -6.19
C ILE A 107 -8.53 3.12 -7.30
N LYS A 108 -9.53 3.10 -8.19
CA LYS A 108 -9.68 4.14 -9.22
C LYS A 108 -9.88 5.53 -8.61
N ALA A 109 -10.65 5.65 -7.53
CA ALA A 109 -10.89 6.93 -6.85
C ALA A 109 -9.62 7.50 -6.19
N PHE A 110 -8.69 6.65 -5.77
CA PHE A 110 -7.40 7.04 -5.20
C PHE A 110 -6.26 7.09 -6.22
N SER A 111 -6.54 6.91 -7.52
CA SER A 111 -5.51 6.89 -8.55
C SER A 111 -4.89 8.30 -8.76
N PRO A 112 -3.56 8.41 -8.87
CA PRO A 112 -2.57 7.32 -8.81
C PRO A 112 -2.32 6.84 -7.36
N LEU A 113 -2.44 5.52 -7.15
CA LEU A 113 -2.27 4.85 -5.86
C LEU A 113 -1.09 3.86 -5.95
N LYS A 114 -0.19 3.89 -4.96
CA LYS A 114 0.81 2.84 -4.74
C LYS A 114 0.24 1.73 -3.86
N ILE A 115 0.28 0.48 -4.32
CA ILE A 115 -0.09 -0.68 -3.49
C ILE A 115 1.18 -1.46 -3.14
N ARG A 116 1.50 -1.54 -1.85
CA ARG A 116 2.56 -2.41 -1.33
C ARG A 116 1.99 -3.81 -1.12
N LEU A 117 2.62 -4.83 -1.71
CA LEU A 117 2.34 -6.24 -1.41
C LEU A 117 3.30 -6.68 -0.29
N GLY A 118 2.84 -6.73 0.95
CA GLY A 118 3.77 -6.86 2.06
C GLY A 118 3.12 -6.90 3.43
N GLY A 119 3.89 -7.40 4.40
CA GLY A 119 3.44 -7.63 5.76
C GLY A 119 4.44 -8.50 6.52
N THR A 120 4.09 -8.93 7.73
CA THR A 120 4.98 -9.73 8.58
C THR A 120 5.38 -11.06 7.94
N LEU A 121 4.47 -11.72 7.23
CA LEU A 121 4.76 -13.02 6.61
C LEU A 121 5.52 -12.94 5.28
N GLN A 122 5.83 -11.74 4.77
CA GLN A 122 6.53 -11.52 3.49
C GLN A 122 7.87 -12.28 3.41
N ASP A 123 8.57 -12.43 4.53
CA ASP A 123 9.86 -13.14 4.59
C ASP A 123 9.72 -14.66 4.62
N LYS A 124 8.50 -15.16 4.84
CA LYS A 124 8.13 -16.58 4.87
C LYS A 124 7.35 -17.00 3.61
N VAL A 125 7.36 -16.20 2.55
CA VAL A 125 6.77 -16.54 1.25
C VAL A 125 7.79 -17.22 0.35
N ILE A 126 7.40 -18.33 -0.27
CA ILE A 126 8.05 -18.91 -1.46
C ILE A 126 7.11 -18.79 -2.66
N TYR A 127 7.66 -18.79 -3.86
CA TYR A 127 6.89 -18.77 -5.11
C TYR A 127 6.93 -20.16 -5.74
N ASP A 128 5.83 -20.54 -6.38
CA ASP A 128 5.68 -21.83 -7.07
C ASP A 128 6.37 -21.83 -8.45
N THR A 129 7.67 -21.55 -8.46
CA THR A 129 8.48 -21.53 -9.67
C THR A 129 9.01 -22.93 -9.99
N GLU A 130 9.38 -23.19 -11.24
CA GLU A 130 9.93 -24.49 -11.67
C GLU A 130 11.15 -24.95 -10.86
N ASP A 131 11.96 -24.01 -10.37
CA ASP A 131 13.12 -24.30 -9.52
C ASP A 131 12.76 -24.77 -8.10
N ASN A 132 11.52 -24.58 -7.67
CA ASN A 132 11.04 -24.95 -6.34
C ASN A 132 10.46 -26.37 -6.37
N LYS A 133 11.19 -27.33 -5.83
CA LYS A 133 10.77 -28.74 -5.76
C LYS A 133 9.82 -29.05 -4.59
N GLN A 134 9.53 -28.07 -3.74
CA GLN A 134 8.66 -28.27 -2.58
C GLN A 134 7.18 -28.13 -2.99
N PRO A 135 6.26 -28.89 -2.37
CA PRO A 135 4.84 -28.69 -2.57
C PRO A 135 4.44 -27.24 -2.22
N CYS A 136 3.64 -26.59 -3.07
CA CYS A 136 3.15 -25.25 -2.82
C CYS A 136 2.03 -25.27 -1.77
N LEU A 137 2.41 -25.16 -0.51
CA LEU A 137 1.50 -25.16 0.63
C LEU A 137 1.24 -23.73 1.12
N GLN A 138 -0.01 -23.44 1.48
CA GLN A 138 -0.37 -22.15 2.08
C GLN A 138 0.18 -22.02 3.51
N PHE A 139 0.14 -20.80 4.05
CA PHE A 139 0.47 -20.54 5.45
C PHE A 139 -0.45 -21.33 6.38
N VAL A 140 0.12 -22.08 7.32
CA VAL A 140 -0.64 -22.80 8.34
C VAL A 140 -0.21 -22.32 9.72
N LYS A 141 -1.17 -22.15 10.63
CA LYS A 141 -0.89 -21.78 12.01
C LYS A 141 0.01 -22.82 12.68
N ASN A 142 1.14 -22.37 13.19
CA ASN A 142 2.09 -23.17 13.95
C ASN A 142 2.74 -22.29 15.01
N THR A 143 2.35 -22.45 16.27
CA THR A 143 2.80 -21.59 17.39
C THR A 143 4.28 -21.73 17.72
N SER A 144 4.93 -22.79 17.26
CA SER A 144 6.37 -23.00 17.43
C SER A 144 7.21 -22.24 16.40
N GLU A 145 6.58 -21.77 15.32
CA GLU A 145 7.24 -21.03 14.24
C GLU A 145 7.31 -19.53 14.54
N MET A 146 8.31 -18.85 13.97
CA MET A 146 8.35 -17.40 13.97
C MET A 146 7.07 -16.83 13.35
N PHE A 147 6.45 -15.87 14.05
CA PHE A 147 5.15 -15.25 13.74
C PHE A 147 3.94 -16.18 13.87
N GLY A 148 4.11 -17.41 14.36
CA GLY A 148 3.01 -18.33 14.63
C GLY A 148 2.43 -19.02 13.39
N PHE A 149 3.13 -18.97 12.25
CA PHE A 149 2.71 -19.58 10.99
C PHE A 149 3.90 -20.23 10.28
N THR A 150 3.67 -21.27 9.48
CA THR A 150 4.70 -21.92 8.65
C THR A 150 5.22 -21.01 7.54
N GLN A 151 6.16 -21.51 6.74
CA GLN A 151 6.37 -20.97 5.40
C GLN A 151 5.10 -21.18 4.56
N GLY A 152 4.78 -20.21 3.71
CA GLY A 152 3.65 -20.26 2.79
C GLY A 152 4.11 -20.04 1.36
N CYS A 153 3.35 -20.55 0.41
CA CYS A 153 3.65 -20.51 -1.00
C CYS A 153 2.60 -19.69 -1.77
N LEU A 154 3.06 -18.76 -2.60
CA LEU A 154 2.21 -18.08 -3.59
C LEU A 154 2.25 -18.87 -4.91
N PRO A 155 1.13 -19.50 -5.32
CA PRO A 155 1.10 -20.20 -6.60
C PRO A 155 1.15 -19.20 -7.76
N MET A 156 1.78 -19.60 -8.88
CA MET A 156 2.01 -18.69 -10.00
C MET A 156 0.73 -18.18 -10.66
N TYR A 157 -0.36 -18.95 -10.65
CA TYR A 157 -1.66 -18.46 -11.14
C TYR A 157 -2.13 -17.24 -10.35
N ARG A 158 -1.92 -17.21 -9.02
CA ARG A 158 -2.32 -16.09 -8.17
C ARG A 158 -1.45 -14.87 -8.41
N TRP A 159 -0.16 -15.09 -8.68
CA TRP A 159 0.74 -14.03 -9.13
C TRP A 159 0.28 -13.42 -10.46
N ASP A 160 -0.18 -14.25 -11.40
CA ASP A 160 -0.70 -13.79 -12.68
C ASP A 160 -2.00 -12.98 -12.53
N GLU A 161 -2.91 -13.39 -11.64
CA GLU A 161 -4.11 -12.61 -11.29
C GLU A 161 -3.76 -11.22 -10.74
N LEU A 162 -2.81 -11.13 -9.79
CA LEU A 162 -2.35 -9.86 -9.23
C LEU A 162 -1.74 -8.95 -10.31
N ASN A 163 -0.98 -9.53 -11.24
CA ASN A 163 -0.41 -8.79 -12.37
C ASN A 163 -1.47 -8.34 -13.38
N ALA A 164 -2.48 -9.16 -13.64
CA ALA A 164 -3.59 -8.80 -14.53
C ALA A 164 -4.41 -7.65 -13.94
N PHE A 165 -4.76 -7.74 -12.66
CA PHE A 165 -5.44 -6.68 -11.91
C PHE A 165 -4.65 -5.36 -11.93
N SER A 166 -3.33 -5.45 -11.73
CA SER A 166 -2.42 -4.30 -11.82
C SER A 166 -2.49 -3.63 -13.20
N LYS A 167 -2.53 -4.42 -14.28
CA LYS A 167 -2.67 -3.89 -15.64
C LYS A 167 -4.06 -3.30 -15.89
N GLU A 168 -5.12 -3.80 -15.26
CA GLU A 168 -6.45 -3.22 -15.41
C GLU A 168 -6.55 -1.84 -14.76
N ILE A 169 -5.90 -1.66 -13.60
CA ILE A 169 -5.95 -0.40 -12.86
C ILE A 169 -5.04 0.67 -13.48
N TRP A 170 -3.85 0.27 -13.96
CA TRP A 170 -2.80 1.21 -14.38
C TRP A 170 -2.42 1.13 -15.86
N GLY A 171 -3.02 0.22 -16.64
CA GLY A 171 -2.75 0.00 -18.06
C GLY A 171 -3.43 0.97 -19.00
#